data_AF-A0A1G0GGR2-F1
#
_entry.id   AF-A0A1G0GGR2-F1
#
_cell.length_a   1.000
_cell.length_b   1.000
_cell.length_c   1.000
_cell.angle_alpha   90.00
_cell.angle_beta   90.00
_cell.angle_gamma   90.00
#
_symmetry.space_group_name_H-M   'P 1'
#
loop_
_entity.id
_entity.type
_entity.pdbx_description
1 polymer ?
#
loop_
_entity_poly.entity_id
_entity_poly.type
_entity_poly.pdbx_seq_one_letter_code
_entity_poly.pdbx_strand_id
1 'polypeptide(L)'
;MMQSGKRESGITLLEMMLVLAIAAVLILMGLRQYRVLRTDTDVQQVRYNVDTLFQAAARYYEVNCSMKTDASGNSVPGELNPAKWTDLTLPYGGSAINVISLLRSEGFLTEILPSSPIVSASSPYIVQFVPHTVDRSLNSADGPKKIGTILIWNIQVIVTLRDASQANFYLRLLRGDCLGPANPSSSCGSTTMGTGSNIIFERLPSFASAQNETSYWPINPLVKQFKQMYTTYPTQYLLNSGGTTPSGEQYFLCEG
;
A
#
# COMPACT_ATOMS: atom_id res chain seq x y z
N MET A 1 -0.49 -88.94 -3.98
CA MET A 1 -0.97 -87.72 -4.67
C MET A 1 -1.44 -86.74 -3.61
N MET A 2 -0.65 -85.70 -3.36
CA MET A 2 -0.91 -84.68 -2.34
C MET A 2 -1.80 -83.62 -2.98
N GLN A 3 -3.09 -83.58 -2.63
CA GLN A 3 -3.97 -82.48 -3.02
C GLN A 3 -3.58 -81.26 -2.20
N SER A 4 -2.86 -80.32 -2.83
CA SER A 4 -2.65 -78.97 -2.31
C SER A 4 -3.97 -78.22 -2.43
N GLY A 5 -4.73 -78.16 -1.34
CA GLY A 5 -5.86 -77.25 -1.22
C GLY A 5 -5.34 -75.82 -1.20
N LYS A 6 -5.52 -75.09 -2.31
CA LYS A 6 -5.38 -73.64 -2.33
C LYS A 6 -6.32 -73.05 -1.27
N ARG A 7 -5.76 -72.45 -0.23
CA ARG A 7 -6.50 -71.56 0.67
C ARG A 7 -6.88 -70.33 -0.14
N GLU A 8 -8.10 -70.32 -0.68
CA GLU A 8 -8.72 -69.07 -1.09
C GLU A 8 -9.03 -68.29 0.18
N SER A 9 -8.20 -67.29 0.47
CA SER A 9 -8.43 -66.35 1.57
C SER A 9 -9.62 -65.49 1.16
N GLY A 10 -10.81 -65.85 1.62
CA GLY A 10 -12.01 -65.04 1.43
C GLY A 10 -11.77 -63.67 2.07
N ILE A 11 -11.57 -62.66 1.22
CA ILE A 11 -11.66 -61.25 1.63
C ILE A 11 -13.02 -61.09 2.30
N THR A 12 -13.02 -60.85 3.60
CA THR A 12 -14.26 -60.67 4.34
C THR A 12 -14.87 -59.33 3.93
N LEU A 13 -16.18 -59.28 3.73
CA LEU A 13 -16.91 -58.06 3.33
C LEU A 13 -16.62 -56.87 4.28
N LEU A 14 -16.31 -57.18 5.54
CA LEU A 14 -15.92 -56.23 6.57
C LEU A 14 -14.56 -55.56 6.29
N GLU A 15 -13.58 -56.32 5.79
CA GLU A 15 -12.26 -55.81 5.43
C GLU A 15 -12.34 -54.85 4.23
N MET A 16 -13.17 -55.18 3.23
CA MET A 16 -13.45 -54.26 2.11
C MET A 16 -14.16 -52.98 2.56
N MET A 17 -15.13 -53.07 3.47
CA MET A 17 -15.79 -51.88 4.02
C MET A 17 -14.82 -50.99 4.81
N LEU A 18 -13.89 -51.59 5.56
CA LEU A 18 -12.88 -50.84 6.33
C LEU A 18 -11.89 -50.11 5.40
N VAL A 19 -11.42 -50.76 4.34
CA VAL A 19 -10.54 -50.14 3.34
C VAL A 19 -11.25 -48.97 2.65
N LEU A 20 -12.52 -49.13 2.28
CA LEU A 20 -13.31 -48.05 1.67
C LEU A 20 -13.52 -46.87 2.64
N ALA A 21 -13.76 -47.14 3.92
CA ALA A 21 -13.89 -46.10 4.94
C ALA A 21 -12.58 -45.30 5.12
N ILE A 22 -11.44 -45.99 5.22
CA ILE A 22 -10.12 -45.35 5.33
C ILE A 22 -9.82 -44.52 4.07
N ALA A 23 -10.08 -45.06 2.88
CA ALA A 23 -9.87 -44.35 1.63
C ALA A 23 -10.73 -43.08 1.54
N ALA A 24 -12.01 -43.14 1.94
CA ALA A 24 -12.89 -41.98 1.96
C ALA A 24 -12.39 -40.88 2.92
N VAL A 25 -11.90 -41.24 4.11
CA VAL A 25 -11.34 -40.29 5.08
C VAL A 25 -10.07 -39.63 4.53
N LEU A 26 -9.17 -40.39 3.91
CA LEU A 26 -7.95 -39.85 3.30
C LEU A 26 -8.27 -38.89 2.15
N ILE A 27 -9.24 -39.22 1.30
CA ILE A 27 -9.69 -38.33 0.22
C ILE A 27 -10.28 -37.03 0.79
N LEU A 28 -11.14 -37.11 1.80
CA LEU A 28 -11.71 -35.92 2.45
C LEU A 28 -10.64 -35.04 3.10
N MET A 29 -9.65 -35.65 3.75
CA MET A 29 -8.52 -34.92 4.35
C MET A 29 -7.67 -34.24 3.28
N GLY A 30 -7.34 -34.96 2.19
CA GLY A 30 -6.59 -34.41 1.06
C GLY A 30 -7.30 -33.23 0.39
N LEU A 31 -8.62 -33.33 0.18
CA LEU A 31 -9.43 -32.23 -0.36
C LEU A 31 -9.45 -31.01 0.56
N ARG A 32 -9.58 -31.21 1.88
CA ARG A 32 -9.53 -30.10 2.85
C ARG A 32 -8.17 -29.42 2.86
N GLN A 33 -7.09 -30.20 2.89
CA GLN A 33 -5.73 -29.68 2.88
C GLN A 33 -5.42 -28.93 1.58
N TYR A 34 -5.84 -29.46 0.43
CA TYR A 34 -5.70 -28.79 -0.85
C TYR A 34 -6.39 -27.42 -0.87
N ARG A 35 -7.63 -27.33 -0.35
CA ARG A 35 -8.34 -26.05 -0.28
C ARG A 35 -7.60 -25.03 0.57
N VAL A 36 -7.05 -25.43 1.72
CA VAL A 36 -6.28 -24.54 2.60
C VAL A 36 -5.01 -24.04 1.91
N LEU A 37 -4.22 -24.94 1.32
CA LEU A 37 -2.99 -24.58 0.61
C LEU A 37 -3.27 -23.66 -0.59
N ARG A 38 -4.36 -23.93 -1.31
CA ARG A 38 -4.76 -23.09 -2.43
C ARG A 38 -5.12 -21.67 -1.97
N THR A 39 -5.92 -21.55 -0.92
CA THR A 39 -6.27 -20.23 -0.37
C THR A 39 -5.04 -19.47 0.13
N ASP A 40 -4.09 -20.15 0.76
CA ASP A 40 -2.84 -19.51 1.22
C ASP A 40 -1.99 -19.03 0.04
N THR A 41 -1.89 -19.83 -1.02
CA THR A 41 -1.21 -19.43 -2.27
C THR A 41 -1.86 -18.19 -2.88
N ASP A 42 -3.18 -18.16 -3.00
CA ASP A 42 -3.91 -17.03 -3.58
C ASP A 42 -3.74 -15.74 -2.73
N VAL A 43 -3.65 -15.87 -1.41
CA VAL A 43 -3.39 -14.76 -0.46
C VAL A 43 -1.97 -14.24 -0.60
N GLN A 44 -0.98 -15.14 -0.67
CA GLN A 44 0.42 -14.77 -0.87
C GLN A 44 0.63 -14.03 -2.20
N GLN A 45 -0.06 -14.45 -3.26
CA GLN A 45 -0.04 -13.74 -4.55
C GLN A 45 -0.59 -12.31 -4.44
N VAL A 46 -1.71 -12.11 -3.73
CA VAL A 46 -2.25 -10.76 -3.53
C VAL A 46 -1.29 -9.90 -2.72
N ARG A 47 -0.66 -10.45 -1.67
CA ARG A 47 0.35 -9.72 -0.88
C ARG A 47 1.56 -9.33 -1.72
N TYR A 48 2.08 -10.26 -2.52
CA TYR A 48 3.16 -9.96 -3.47
C TYR A 48 2.79 -8.79 -4.38
N ASN A 49 1.58 -8.82 -4.97
CA ASN A 49 1.13 -7.74 -5.85
C ASN A 49 1.04 -6.40 -5.11
N VAL A 50 0.52 -6.40 -3.89
CA VAL A 50 0.41 -5.20 -3.06
C VAL A 50 1.81 -4.65 -2.73
N ASP A 51 2.76 -5.49 -2.36
CA ASP A 51 4.13 -5.08 -2.05
C ASP A 51 4.85 -4.52 -3.29
N THR A 52 4.71 -5.16 -4.46
CA THR A 52 5.25 -4.64 -5.73
C THR A 52 4.68 -3.28 -6.07
N LEU A 53 3.36 -3.07 -5.86
CA LEU A 53 2.71 -1.79 -6.08
C LEU A 53 3.22 -0.71 -5.09
N PHE A 54 3.42 -1.07 -3.82
CA PHE A 54 3.99 -0.17 -2.83
C PHE A 54 5.42 0.25 -3.20
N GLN A 55 6.26 -0.68 -3.63
CA GLN A 55 7.63 -0.38 -4.06
C GLN A 55 7.65 0.53 -5.30
N ALA A 56 6.79 0.27 -6.29
CA ALA A 56 6.66 1.11 -7.48
C ALA A 56 6.18 2.53 -7.11
N ALA A 57 5.15 2.63 -6.26
CA ALA A 57 4.62 3.90 -5.78
C ALA A 57 5.64 4.68 -4.94
N ALA A 58 6.43 4.00 -4.11
CA ALA A 58 7.50 4.64 -3.34
C ALA A 58 8.59 5.23 -4.25
N ARG A 59 9.02 4.51 -5.28
CA ARG A 59 9.98 5.03 -6.26
C ARG A 59 9.42 6.23 -7.03
N TYR A 60 8.15 6.16 -7.45
CA TYR A 60 7.47 7.29 -8.08
C TYR A 60 7.42 8.49 -7.15
N TYR A 61 7.07 8.27 -5.87
CA TYR A 61 7.06 9.30 -4.85
C TYR A 61 8.41 9.98 -4.71
N GLU A 62 9.48 9.21 -4.57
CA GLU A 62 10.82 9.77 -4.36
C GLU A 62 11.29 10.64 -5.53
N VAL A 63 11.00 10.26 -6.78
CA VAL A 63 11.41 11.02 -7.98
C VAL A 63 10.55 12.27 -8.18
N ASN A 64 9.27 12.23 -7.84
CA ASN A 64 8.29 13.24 -8.24
C ASN A 64 7.86 14.19 -7.10
N CYS A 65 8.31 13.96 -5.87
CA CYS A 65 8.00 14.75 -4.68
C CYS A 65 8.85 16.04 -4.66
N SER A 66 8.36 17.09 -5.32
CA SER A 66 9.02 18.41 -5.43
C SER A 66 8.09 19.57 -5.06
N MET A 67 8.59 20.58 -4.34
CA MET A 67 7.85 21.82 -4.06
C MET A 67 7.44 22.54 -5.36
N LYS A 68 6.31 23.25 -5.28
CA LYS A 68 5.86 24.15 -6.35
C LYS A 68 5.76 25.57 -5.80
N THR A 69 6.00 26.54 -6.66
CA THR A 69 5.68 27.93 -6.39
C THR A 69 4.34 28.23 -7.09
N ASP A 70 3.36 28.78 -6.37
CA ASP A 70 2.11 29.19 -7.00
C ASP A 70 2.36 30.36 -7.98
N ALA A 71 1.32 30.75 -8.74
CA ALA A 71 1.40 31.89 -9.67
C ALA A 71 1.72 33.23 -8.97
N SER A 72 1.64 33.28 -7.64
CA SER A 72 1.92 34.46 -6.82
C SER A 72 3.32 34.42 -6.19
N GLY A 73 4.11 33.37 -6.43
CA GLY A 73 5.46 33.21 -5.87
C GLY A 73 5.50 32.65 -4.45
N ASN A 74 4.37 32.15 -3.92
CA ASN A 74 4.33 31.48 -2.62
C ASN A 74 4.74 30.01 -2.74
N SER A 75 5.44 29.51 -1.73
CA SER A 75 5.75 28.08 -1.63
C SER A 75 4.47 27.34 -1.25
N VAL A 76 3.94 26.54 -2.18
CA VAL A 76 2.80 25.64 -1.94
C VAL A 76 3.30 24.21 -1.79
N PRO A 77 2.57 23.35 -1.07
CA PRO A 77 2.95 21.96 -0.92
C PRO A 77 3.14 21.32 -2.30
N GLY A 78 4.27 20.64 -2.47
CA GLY A 78 4.67 20.03 -3.73
C GLY A 78 3.65 19.02 -4.27
N GLU A 79 3.32 19.15 -5.55
CA GLU A 79 2.56 18.14 -6.30
C GLU A 79 3.53 17.03 -6.71
N LEU A 80 3.06 15.77 -6.73
CA LEU A 80 3.81 14.66 -7.31
C LEU A 80 3.93 14.86 -8.84
N ASN A 81 4.97 15.58 -9.26
CA ASN A 81 5.32 16.01 -10.61
C ASN A 81 4.18 16.61 -11.48
N PRO A 82 4.08 17.95 -11.53
CA PRO A 82 3.13 18.67 -12.38
C PRO A 82 3.46 18.74 -13.88
N ALA A 83 4.60 18.21 -14.37
CA ALA A 83 5.03 18.42 -15.76
C ALA A 83 4.13 17.76 -16.84
N LYS A 84 3.16 16.93 -16.44
CA LYS A 84 2.13 16.35 -17.34
C LYS A 84 0.69 16.68 -16.92
N TRP A 85 0.51 17.57 -15.95
CA TRP A 85 -0.78 17.82 -15.34
C TRP A 85 -1.35 19.16 -15.82
N THR A 86 -1.56 19.28 -17.13
CA THR A 86 -2.19 20.48 -17.72
C THR A 86 -3.71 20.50 -17.57
N ASP A 87 -4.34 19.38 -17.21
CA ASP A 87 -5.82 19.24 -17.25
C ASP A 87 -6.47 18.70 -15.96
N LEU A 88 -5.75 18.57 -14.85
CA LEU A 88 -6.40 18.39 -13.55
C LEU A 88 -6.18 19.64 -12.70
N THR A 89 -7.24 20.44 -12.57
CA THR A 89 -7.55 21.08 -11.30
C THR A 89 -7.40 20.02 -10.21
N LEU A 90 -6.26 20.01 -9.52
CA LEU A 90 -6.19 19.38 -8.21
C LEU A 90 -7.28 20.07 -7.38
N PRO A 91 -8.25 19.33 -6.84
CA PRO A 91 -9.04 19.91 -5.78
C PRO A 91 -8.04 20.15 -4.66
N TYR A 92 -7.74 21.43 -4.43
CA TYR A 92 -7.31 21.89 -3.13
C TYR A 92 -8.39 21.40 -2.14
N GLY A 93 -8.19 20.19 -1.58
CA GLY A 93 -9.27 19.41 -0.99
C GLY A 93 -9.14 17.88 -1.17
N GLY A 94 -8.08 17.27 -0.63
CA GLY A 94 -8.12 15.90 -0.09
C GLY A 94 -8.58 14.73 -0.97
N SER A 95 -8.60 14.84 -2.30
CA SER A 95 -9.08 13.75 -3.16
C SER A 95 -7.92 12.88 -3.63
N ALA A 96 -8.05 11.57 -3.44
CA ALA A 96 -6.99 10.62 -3.76
C ALA A 96 -6.83 10.40 -5.27
N ILE A 97 -5.57 10.26 -5.71
CA ILE A 97 -5.19 10.19 -7.12
C ILE A 97 -4.89 8.74 -7.51
N ASN A 98 -5.62 8.15 -8.46
CA ASN A 98 -5.25 6.83 -8.99
C ASN A 98 -4.04 6.93 -9.94
N VAL A 99 -2.91 6.33 -9.56
CA VAL A 99 -1.63 6.42 -10.29
C VAL A 99 -1.22 5.15 -11.02
N ILE A 100 -2.02 4.08 -11.03
CA ILE A 100 -1.55 2.78 -11.53
C ILE A 100 -1.15 2.79 -13.02
N SER A 101 -1.84 3.58 -13.85
CA SER A 101 -1.51 3.79 -15.26
C SER A 101 -0.19 4.57 -15.43
N LEU A 102 0.03 5.59 -14.59
CA LEU A 102 1.24 6.40 -14.57
C LEU A 102 2.46 5.56 -14.18
N LEU A 103 2.34 4.76 -13.12
CA LEU A 103 3.41 3.86 -12.67
C LEU A 103 3.89 2.93 -13.79
N ARG A 104 2.98 2.41 -14.62
CA ARG A 104 3.35 1.60 -15.79
C ARG A 104 3.97 2.44 -16.91
N SER A 105 3.35 3.56 -17.26
CA SER A 105 3.78 4.39 -18.39
C SER A 105 5.16 5.03 -18.18
N GLU A 106 5.52 5.32 -16.93
CA GLU A 106 6.80 5.90 -16.55
C GLU A 106 7.85 4.85 -16.16
N GLY A 107 7.51 3.56 -16.26
CA GLY A 107 8.43 2.46 -16.04
C GLY A 107 8.75 2.14 -14.58
N PHE A 108 8.01 2.71 -13.61
CA PHE A 108 8.13 2.35 -12.19
C PHE A 108 7.52 0.98 -11.88
N LEU A 109 6.52 0.56 -12.66
CA LEU A 109 5.87 -0.76 -12.60
C LEU A 109 6.04 -1.49 -13.95
N THR A 110 7.10 -2.26 -14.08
CA THR A 110 7.39 -3.08 -15.27
C THR A 110 6.81 -4.49 -15.18
N GLU A 111 6.56 -4.98 -13.96
CA GLU A 111 6.07 -6.33 -13.74
C GLU A 111 4.58 -6.49 -14.13
N ILE A 112 4.26 -7.67 -14.66
CA ILE A 112 2.88 -8.11 -14.85
C ILE A 112 2.44 -8.75 -13.53
N LEU A 113 1.44 -8.15 -12.89
CA LEU A 113 0.92 -8.65 -11.62
C LEU A 113 0.17 -9.97 -11.88
N PRO A 114 0.54 -11.10 -11.25
CA PRO A 114 -0.21 -12.35 -11.38
C PRO A 114 -1.67 -12.18 -10.96
N SER A 115 -2.57 -12.79 -11.73
CA SER A 115 -4.01 -12.79 -11.42
C SER A 115 -4.30 -13.68 -10.21
N SER A 116 -5.18 -13.23 -9.32
CA SER A 116 -5.69 -13.99 -8.19
C SER A 116 -7.21 -14.10 -8.26
N PRO A 117 -7.81 -15.26 -7.91
CA PRO A 117 -9.26 -15.42 -7.88
C PRO A 117 -9.95 -14.57 -6.79
N ILE A 118 -9.20 -14.07 -5.80
CA ILE A 118 -9.70 -13.24 -4.70
C ILE A 118 -10.07 -11.84 -5.20
N VAL A 119 -9.35 -11.32 -6.20
CA VAL A 119 -9.52 -9.95 -6.70
C VAL A 119 -10.45 -9.88 -7.90
N SER A 120 -11.05 -8.71 -8.09
CA SER A 120 -11.87 -8.42 -9.27
C SER A 120 -11.04 -8.44 -10.54
N ALA A 121 -11.61 -8.96 -11.64
CA ALA A 121 -10.91 -9.02 -12.92
C ALA A 121 -10.85 -7.67 -13.67
N SER A 122 -11.76 -6.74 -13.37
CA SER A 122 -11.90 -5.48 -14.11
C SER A 122 -11.00 -4.36 -13.61
N SER A 123 -10.84 -4.24 -12.29
CA SER A 123 -9.96 -3.27 -11.63
C SER A 123 -9.45 -3.87 -10.33
N PRO A 124 -8.48 -4.80 -10.38
CA PRO A 124 -8.06 -5.55 -9.20
C PRO A 124 -7.36 -4.67 -8.15
N TYR A 125 -6.66 -3.63 -8.61
CA TYR A 125 -5.84 -2.77 -7.76
C TYR A 125 -6.01 -1.31 -8.17
N ILE A 126 -6.18 -0.45 -7.17
CA ILE A 126 -6.12 1.00 -7.30
C ILE A 126 -4.97 1.46 -6.40
N VAL A 127 -4.07 2.29 -6.93
CA VAL A 127 -2.95 2.85 -6.16
C VAL A 127 -3.15 4.33 -6.08
N GLN A 128 -3.11 4.89 -4.89
CA GLN A 128 -3.32 6.31 -4.69
C GLN A 128 -2.42 6.92 -3.63
N PHE A 129 -2.22 8.23 -3.72
CA PHE A 129 -1.54 9.02 -2.72
C PHE A 129 -2.54 9.86 -1.93
N VAL A 130 -2.48 9.78 -0.61
CA VAL A 130 -3.31 10.57 0.29
C VAL A 130 -2.41 11.51 1.09
N PRO A 131 -2.62 12.83 1.02
CA PRO A 131 -1.81 13.79 1.75
C PRO A 131 -2.19 13.80 3.23
N HIS A 132 -1.17 13.89 4.08
CA HIS A 132 -1.26 14.07 5.52
C HIS A 132 -0.39 15.24 5.94
N THR A 133 -1.00 16.19 6.62
CA THR A 133 -0.30 17.36 7.18
C THR A 133 -0.15 17.18 8.68
N VAL A 134 1.08 17.28 9.16
CA VAL A 134 1.39 17.26 10.59
C VAL A 134 2.17 18.50 10.94
N ASP A 135 1.76 19.23 11.97
CA ASP A 135 2.52 20.39 12.42
C ASP A 135 3.85 19.96 13.04
N ARG A 136 4.92 20.62 12.60
CA ARG A 136 6.25 20.49 13.20
C ARG A 136 6.35 21.51 14.33
N SER A 137 6.51 21.05 15.55
CA SER A 137 6.70 21.91 16.72
C SER A 137 8.04 21.66 17.41
N LEU A 138 8.62 22.71 17.98
CA LEU A 138 9.71 22.62 18.94
C LEU A 138 9.24 23.08 20.30
N ASN A 139 9.69 22.40 21.35
CA ASN A 139 9.42 22.80 22.71
C ASN A 139 10.26 24.04 23.04
N SER A 140 9.59 25.15 23.36
CA SER A 140 10.15 26.37 23.90
C SER A 140 9.80 26.49 25.38
N ALA A 141 10.40 27.45 26.09
CA ALA A 141 10.07 27.75 27.48
C ALA A 141 8.57 28.05 27.71
N ASP A 142 7.87 28.55 26.70
CA ASP A 142 6.43 28.87 26.73
C ASP A 142 5.53 27.71 26.24
N GLY A 143 6.09 26.53 25.98
CA GLY A 143 5.39 25.38 25.39
C GLY A 143 5.76 25.10 23.93
N PRO A 144 5.08 24.14 23.26
CA PRO A 144 5.36 23.77 21.89
C PRO A 144 5.00 24.91 20.93
N LYS A 145 6.00 25.43 20.21
CA LYS A 145 5.81 26.42 19.14
C LYS A 145 5.92 25.75 17.79
N LYS A 146 4.95 26.01 16.90
CA LYS A 146 4.97 25.55 15.51
C LYS A 146 6.14 26.23 14.79
N ILE A 147 6.95 25.42 14.10
CA ILE A 147 8.07 25.86 13.26
C ILE A 147 7.85 25.55 11.78
N GLY A 148 6.73 24.93 11.45
CA GLY A 148 6.24 24.71 10.09
C GLY A 148 5.33 23.49 10.04
N THR A 149 5.08 22.98 8.84
CA THR A 149 4.19 21.85 8.61
C THR A 149 4.91 20.79 7.79
N ILE A 150 4.78 19.53 8.19
CA ILE A 150 5.28 18.39 7.44
C ILE A 150 4.14 17.91 6.56
N LEU A 151 4.34 17.92 5.24
CA LEU A 151 3.43 17.26 4.31
C LEU A 151 4.00 15.89 3.99
N ILE A 152 3.20 14.86 4.25
CA ILE A 152 3.55 13.48 3.97
C ILE A 152 2.48 12.92 3.05
N TRP A 153 2.88 12.29 1.94
CA TRP A 153 1.93 11.52 1.14
C TRP A 153 2.00 10.05 1.54
N ASN A 154 0.90 9.53 2.08
CA ASN A 154 0.77 8.10 2.32
C ASN A 154 0.40 7.41 1.01
N ILE A 155 1.03 6.27 0.74
CA ILE A 155 0.63 5.39 -0.35
C ILE A 155 -0.54 4.56 0.17
N GLN A 156 -1.62 4.51 -0.60
CA GLN A 156 -2.71 3.58 -0.39
C GLN A 156 -2.83 2.65 -1.60
N VAL A 157 -2.76 1.34 -1.33
CA VAL A 157 -3.05 0.29 -2.30
C VAL A 157 -4.38 -0.32 -1.93
N ILE A 158 -5.34 -0.21 -2.83
CA ILE A 158 -6.72 -0.64 -2.64
C ILE A 158 -6.92 -1.89 -3.48
N VAL A 159 -7.32 -2.96 -2.81
CA VAL A 159 -7.61 -4.26 -3.42
C VAL A 159 -9.11 -4.39 -3.54
N THR A 160 -9.60 -4.42 -4.78
CA THR A 160 -11.01 -4.66 -5.06
C THR A 160 -11.26 -6.15 -5.05
N LEU A 161 -12.04 -6.59 -4.07
CA LEU A 161 -12.43 -7.99 -3.93
C LEU A 161 -13.43 -8.39 -5.02
N ARG A 162 -13.34 -9.65 -5.45
CA ARG A 162 -14.34 -10.26 -6.32
C ARG A 162 -15.69 -10.42 -5.62
N ASP A 163 -15.66 -10.82 -4.35
CA ASP A 163 -16.84 -11.00 -3.49
C ASP A 163 -16.74 -10.10 -2.26
N ALA A 164 -17.52 -9.02 -2.26
CA ALA A 164 -17.58 -8.05 -1.18
C ALA A 164 -18.13 -8.64 0.13
N SER A 165 -18.91 -9.72 0.09
CA SER A 165 -19.48 -10.34 1.30
C SER A 165 -18.39 -10.92 2.22
N GLN A 166 -17.24 -11.27 1.65
CA GLN A 166 -16.09 -11.83 2.36
C GLN A 166 -15.04 -10.78 2.76
N ALA A 167 -15.37 -9.48 2.66
CA ALA A 167 -14.41 -8.41 2.91
C ALA A 167 -13.73 -8.48 4.29
N ASN A 168 -14.49 -8.75 5.35
CA ASN A 168 -13.94 -8.89 6.71
C ASN A 168 -13.04 -10.12 6.87
N PHE A 169 -13.36 -11.22 6.18
CA PHE A 169 -12.55 -12.43 6.21
C PHE A 169 -11.20 -12.17 5.52
N TYR A 170 -11.24 -11.63 4.30
CA TYR A 170 -10.04 -11.34 3.52
C TYR A 170 -9.20 -10.20 4.11
N LEU A 171 -9.82 -9.22 4.79
CA LEU A 171 -9.08 -8.18 5.52
C LEU A 171 -8.11 -8.81 6.53
N ARG A 172 -8.61 -9.72 7.36
CA ARG A 172 -7.81 -10.42 8.38
C ARG A 172 -6.76 -11.33 7.75
N LEU A 173 -7.14 -12.05 6.70
CA LEU A 173 -6.27 -13.00 6.03
C LEU A 173 -5.12 -12.30 5.31
N LEU A 174 -5.41 -11.21 4.59
CA LEU A 174 -4.39 -10.43 3.89
C LEU A 174 -3.61 -9.48 4.81
N ARG A 175 -4.11 -9.21 6.03
CA ARG A 175 -3.59 -8.20 6.96
C ARG A 175 -3.64 -6.78 6.37
N GLY A 176 -4.77 -6.46 5.74
CA GLY A 176 -5.07 -5.09 5.32
C GLY A 176 -5.33 -4.19 6.54
N ASP A 177 -5.22 -2.89 6.35
CA ASP A 177 -5.31 -1.93 7.46
C ASP A 177 -6.76 -1.55 7.75
N CYS A 178 -7.56 -1.37 6.71
CA CYS A 178 -8.98 -1.06 6.86
C CYS A 178 -9.82 -1.46 5.64
N LEU A 179 -11.15 -1.39 5.80
CA LEU A 179 -12.11 -1.47 4.70
C LEU A 179 -12.58 -0.08 4.31
N GLY A 180 -12.81 0.12 3.01
CA GLY A 180 -13.32 1.40 2.52
C GLY A 180 -13.83 1.38 1.08
N PRO A 181 -14.22 2.57 0.58
CA PRO A 181 -14.65 2.75 -0.81
C PRO A 181 -13.48 2.54 -1.78
N ALA A 182 -13.77 2.52 -3.09
CA ALA A 182 -12.73 2.29 -4.11
C ALA A 182 -11.77 3.47 -4.26
N ASN A 183 -12.18 4.68 -3.87
CA ASN A 183 -11.37 5.90 -3.87
C ASN A 183 -11.62 6.67 -2.56
N PRO A 184 -11.09 6.22 -1.41
CA PRO A 184 -11.20 6.93 -0.14
C PRO A 184 -10.38 8.22 -0.21
N SER A 185 -10.92 9.31 0.34
CA SER A 185 -10.25 10.60 0.47
C SER A 185 -9.45 10.73 1.77
N SER A 186 -9.49 9.72 2.65
CA SER A 186 -8.91 9.77 3.99
C SER A 186 -8.09 8.52 4.31
N SER A 187 -7.23 8.63 5.33
CA SER A 187 -6.48 7.48 5.86
C SER A 187 -7.35 6.48 6.57
N CYS A 188 -6.90 5.22 6.64
CA CYS A 188 -7.42 4.17 7.49
C CYS A 188 -7.51 4.53 8.98
N GLY A 189 -6.78 5.55 9.46
CA GLY A 189 -6.89 6.07 10.83
C GLY A 189 -8.07 7.03 11.07
N SER A 190 -8.85 7.37 10.03
CA SER A 190 -10.00 8.27 10.15
C SER A 190 -11.29 7.52 10.51
N THR A 191 -12.23 8.20 11.16
CA THR A 191 -13.51 7.64 11.62
C THR A 191 -14.45 7.24 10.48
N THR A 192 -14.16 7.64 9.24
CA THR A 192 -14.94 7.29 8.03
C THR A 192 -14.54 5.95 7.43
N MET A 193 -13.52 5.29 7.97
CA MET A 193 -12.99 4.02 7.48
C MET A 193 -13.45 2.86 8.37
N GLY A 194 -13.71 1.69 7.77
CA GLY A 194 -14.21 0.51 8.48
C GLY A 194 -15.45 -0.14 7.86
N THR A 195 -16.09 0.51 6.88
CA THR A 195 -17.19 -0.04 6.10
C THR A 195 -16.88 0.09 4.61
N GLY A 196 -16.94 -1.01 3.87
CA GLY A 196 -16.60 -1.02 2.45
C GLY A 196 -16.36 -2.42 1.89
N SER A 197 -16.33 -2.51 0.57
CA SER A 197 -16.09 -3.75 -0.18
C SER A 197 -14.62 -3.95 -0.57
N ASN A 198 -13.78 -2.94 -0.40
CA ASN A 198 -12.37 -2.97 -0.77
C ASN A 198 -11.48 -3.03 0.46
N ILE A 199 -10.38 -3.75 0.34
CA ILE A 199 -9.34 -3.81 1.37
C ILE A 199 -8.30 -2.75 1.04
N ILE A 200 -7.97 -1.94 2.03
CA ILE A 200 -7.03 -0.84 1.87
C ILE A 200 -5.79 -1.14 2.68
N PHE A 201 -4.65 -1.02 2.01
CA PHE A 201 -3.34 -1.02 2.62
C PHE A 201 -2.82 0.40 2.55
N GLU A 202 -2.34 0.93 3.66
CA GLU A 202 -1.79 2.26 3.77
C GLU A 202 -0.40 2.23 4.40
N ARG A 203 0.59 2.76 3.70
CA ARG A 203 1.98 2.78 4.17
C ARG A 203 2.62 4.12 3.82
N LEU A 204 3.57 4.54 4.65
CA LEU A 204 4.45 5.63 4.28
C LEU A 204 5.42 5.16 3.19
N PRO A 205 5.80 6.03 2.24
CA PRO A 205 6.78 5.72 1.21
C PRO A 205 8.10 5.16 1.77
N SER A 206 8.54 5.66 2.93
CA SER A 206 9.75 5.19 3.62
C SER A 206 9.67 3.74 4.12
N PHE A 207 8.47 3.23 4.44
CA PHE A 207 8.28 1.85 4.87
C PHE A 207 8.09 0.89 3.70
N ALA A 208 7.60 1.38 2.56
CA ALA A 208 7.46 0.61 1.33
C ALA A 208 8.81 0.31 0.64
N SER A 209 9.87 1.05 0.98
CA SER A 209 11.17 0.97 0.33
C SER A 209 12.32 1.25 1.31
N ALA A 210 12.37 0.51 2.42
CA ALA A 210 13.37 0.72 3.48
C ALA A 210 14.83 0.51 3.02
N GLN A 211 15.07 -0.14 1.88
CA GLN A 211 16.39 -0.58 1.41
C GLN A 211 16.71 -0.21 -0.05
N ASN A 212 15.90 0.59 -0.76
CA ASN A 212 16.33 0.98 -2.11
C ASN A 212 17.46 2.02 -2.02
N GLU A 213 18.69 1.54 -2.14
CA GLU A 213 19.79 2.30 -2.74
C GLU A 213 19.42 2.57 -4.19
N THR A 214 18.62 3.61 -4.43
CA THR A 214 18.44 4.05 -5.81
C THR A 214 19.71 4.77 -6.26
N SER A 215 20.06 4.62 -7.54
CA SER A 215 21.11 5.42 -8.19
C SER A 215 20.69 6.87 -8.48
N TYR A 216 19.47 7.25 -8.10
CA TYR A 216 18.95 8.59 -8.38
C TYR A 216 19.50 9.57 -7.33
N TRP A 217 20.43 10.42 -7.77
CA TRP A 217 21.06 11.45 -6.94
C TRP A 217 20.09 12.30 -6.10
N PRO A 218 18.94 12.77 -6.62
CA PRO A 218 18.02 13.64 -5.86
C PRO A 218 17.40 12.97 -4.63
N ILE A 219 17.44 11.64 -4.55
CA ILE A 219 16.74 10.89 -3.51
C ILE A 219 17.67 10.33 -2.44
N ASN A 220 18.97 10.59 -2.58
CA ASN A 220 20.00 10.32 -1.59
C ASN A 220 19.71 11.10 -0.28
N PRO A 221 19.71 10.43 0.90
CA PRO A 221 19.45 11.07 2.19
C PRO A 221 20.36 12.27 2.50
N LEU A 222 21.65 12.21 2.12
CA LEU A 222 22.60 13.30 2.33
C LEU A 222 22.27 14.52 1.46
N VAL A 223 21.82 14.30 0.22
CA VAL A 223 21.40 15.37 -0.69
C VAL A 223 20.11 16.00 -0.17
N LYS A 224 19.16 15.19 0.34
CA LYS A 224 17.93 15.70 0.98
C LYS A 224 18.23 16.52 2.24
N GLN A 225 19.12 16.05 3.10
CA GLN A 225 19.55 16.79 4.29
C GLN A 225 20.27 18.09 3.93
N PHE A 226 21.17 18.04 2.93
CA PHE A 226 21.86 19.22 2.43
C PHE A 226 20.87 20.24 1.88
N LYS A 227 19.94 19.83 1.00
CA LYS A 227 18.92 20.71 0.44
C LYS A 227 18.09 21.36 1.53
N GLN A 228 17.55 20.57 2.47
CA GLN A 228 16.79 21.09 3.61
C GLN A 228 17.54 22.16 4.40
N MET A 229 18.87 22.06 4.54
CA MET A 229 19.66 23.08 5.23
C MET A 229 19.71 24.43 4.50
N TYR A 230 19.54 24.46 3.17
CA TYR A 230 19.61 25.67 2.34
C TYR A 230 18.25 26.17 1.83
N THR A 231 17.22 25.32 1.83
CA THR A 231 15.85 25.66 1.40
C THR A 231 14.95 26.06 2.57
N THR A 232 15.34 25.75 3.81
CA THR A 232 14.54 26.07 5.01
C THR A 232 15.09 27.29 5.73
N TYR A 233 14.18 28.13 6.23
CA TYR A 233 14.58 29.28 7.03
C TYR A 233 15.21 28.85 8.36
N PRO A 234 16.12 29.65 8.94
CA PRO A 234 16.72 29.35 10.23
C PRO A 234 15.68 29.07 11.31
N THR A 235 15.90 28.05 12.13
CA THR A 235 14.96 27.62 13.19
C THR A 235 14.54 28.76 14.10
N GLN A 236 15.45 29.68 14.42
CA GLN A 236 15.17 30.85 15.25
C GLN A 236 14.15 31.81 14.59
N TYR A 237 14.23 31.98 13.28
CA TYR A 237 13.25 32.77 12.53
C TYR A 237 11.88 32.10 12.56
N LEU A 238 11.84 30.79 12.25
CA LEU A 238 10.60 30.01 12.24
C LEU A 238 9.92 29.93 13.60
N LEU A 239 10.68 29.88 14.70
CA LEU A 239 10.14 29.94 16.06
C LEU A 239 9.45 31.28 16.37
N ASN A 240 9.99 32.38 15.84
CA ASN A 240 9.45 33.72 16.05
C ASN A 240 8.27 34.02 15.11
N SER A 241 8.22 33.38 13.95
CA SER A 241 7.15 33.56 12.95
C SER A 241 6.04 32.50 13.02
N GLY A 242 6.12 31.55 13.96
CA GLY A 242 5.14 30.46 14.09
C GLY A 242 5.17 29.48 12.91
N GLY A 243 6.33 29.31 12.27
CA GLY A 243 6.52 28.42 11.12
C GLY A 243 6.12 29.03 9.78
N THR A 244 5.96 30.36 9.73
CA THR A 244 5.68 31.09 8.49
C THR A 244 6.94 31.75 7.93
N THR A 245 6.97 31.85 6.61
CA THR A 245 8.01 32.51 5.80
C THR A 245 7.36 33.68 5.05
N PRO A 246 8.13 34.61 4.46
CA PRO A 246 7.57 35.67 3.62
C PRO A 246 6.69 35.15 2.47
N SER A 247 6.88 33.89 2.06
CA SER A 247 6.17 33.18 1.01
C SER A 247 5.09 32.20 1.51
N GLY A 248 4.70 32.24 2.79
CA GLY A 248 3.68 31.34 3.38
C GLY A 248 4.24 30.32 4.38
N GLU A 249 3.49 29.25 4.66
CA GLU A 249 3.94 28.20 5.60
C GLU A 249 5.21 27.49 5.12
N GLN A 250 6.15 27.22 6.04
CA GLN A 250 7.30 26.36 5.73
C GLN A 250 6.84 24.90 5.70
N TYR A 251 6.93 24.28 4.54
CA TYR A 251 6.73 22.84 4.40
C TYR A 251 8.05 22.08 4.57
N PHE A 252 7.97 20.87 5.13
CA PHE A 252 9.09 19.95 5.26
C PHE A 252 8.71 18.60 4.62
N LEU A 253 9.64 18.03 3.84
CA LEU A 253 9.50 16.83 2.99
C LEU A 253 8.67 17.10 1.70
N CYS A 254 9.12 16.52 0.58
CA CYS A 254 8.92 17.01 -0.80
C CYS A 254 9.70 18.27 -1.17
N GLU A 255 10.91 18.40 -0.62
CA GLU A 255 11.85 19.43 -1.05
C GLU A 255 12.71 18.91 -2.19
N GLY A 256 12.42 19.42 -3.38
CA GLY A 256 13.40 19.52 -4.46
C GLY A 256 14.47 20.54 -4.11
#